data_AF-A0A3M8FU41-F1
#
_entry.id   AF-A0A3M8FU41-F1
#
_cell.length_a   1.000
_cell.length_b   1.000
_cell.length_c   1.000
_cell.angle_alpha   90.00
_cell.angle_beta   90.00
_cell.angle_gamma   90.00
#
_symmetry.space_group_name_H-M   'P 1'
#
loop_
_entity.id
_entity.type
_entity.pdbx_description
1 polymer ?
#
loop_
_entity_poly.entity_id
_entity_poly.type
_entity_poly.pdbx_seq_one_letter_code
_entity_poly.pdbx_strand_id
1 'polypeptide(L)'
;METLRIRPLTEGDLDSIIEDAGGTRAVTSHSARDPRNADYLLDGTALELKLIEEDGLAKQTRQAKVAELFAEGQPDRDVVILDHELLSISGRKQYDRILEGPVKNAISTANKQLKQTRLDKPETHSSVLLLINNGYTALDHQLLLDIAERRVRNDTHHIDGLVVAGCYYFSDSFDSYFLWPIDYVAIRDTCCSNAYDALRASWNEFSQPFVTQMLFESPDEESTKGPVIDVEFEHKGITYVKPAPRIGRNSDFFIHGRPRLDSSGLDHCPPVARTFPDISVQEWAKFRETLGAGAGLAPSHAAWIEERSRCAADSDPLQPFIPIQVSHSDWLKWLDERSRPQHASTISEYANAVFDTRVRALMDLAKERTPTGLIPSRYVLVTTKEIGQDRANDLSTIAVVRESGFVDAHARQLLKDARIFHEHALALGCAYALLESASCVLWEKDLKYAWT
;
A
#
# COMPACT_ATOMS: atom_id res chain seq x y z
N MET A 1 -17.39 -0.75 -1.23
CA MET A 1 -18.09 -1.96 -0.79
C MET A 1 -17.94 -2.00 0.72
N GLU A 2 -19.03 -2.05 1.49
CA GLU A 2 -18.90 -2.11 2.95
C GLU A 2 -18.27 -3.46 3.33
N THR A 3 -17.10 -3.42 3.93
CA THR A 3 -16.42 -4.60 4.45
C THR A 3 -17.08 -5.00 5.76
N LEU A 4 -17.24 -6.31 5.97
CA LEU A 4 -17.69 -6.84 7.26
C LEU A 4 -16.82 -6.24 8.37
N ARG A 5 -17.45 -5.69 9.40
CA ARG A 5 -16.78 -5.26 10.62
C ARG A 5 -17.07 -6.26 11.72
N ILE A 6 -16.14 -6.36 12.64
CA ILE A 6 -16.17 -7.30 13.73
C ILE A 6 -16.22 -6.55 15.06
N ARG A 7 -16.86 -7.12 16.09
CA ARG A 7 -16.80 -6.55 17.44
C ARG A 7 -15.36 -6.65 17.98
N PRO A 8 -14.81 -5.58 18.61
CA PRO A 8 -13.57 -5.67 19.36
C PRO A 8 -13.68 -6.66 20.52
N LEU A 9 -12.54 -7.13 21.03
CA LEU A 9 -12.50 -7.88 22.30
C LEU A 9 -12.82 -6.92 23.45
N THR A 10 -13.69 -7.36 24.34
CA THR A 10 -14.11 -6.63 25.54
C THR A 10 -13.45 -7.22 26.78
N GLU A 11 -13.43 -6.48 27.89
CA GLU A 11 -12.97 -7.05 29.17
C GLU A 11 -13.79 -8.30 29.57
N GLY A 12 -15.08 -8.36 29.24
CA GLY A 12 -15.92 -9.52 29.53
C GLY A 12 -15.56 -10.78 28.74
N ASP A 13 -15.04 -10.62 27.51
CA ASP A 13 -14.47 -11.76 26.77
C ASP A 13 -13.24 -12.30 27.50
N LEU A 14 -12.37 -11.41 27.98
CA LEU A 14 -11.17 -11.77 28.73
C LEU A 14 -11.51 -12.37 30.10
N ASP A 15 -12.59 -11.91 30.76
CA ASP A 15 -13.11 -12.53 31.98
C ASP A 15 -13.41 -14.02 31.75
N SER A 16 -14.16 -14.31 30.69
CA SER A 16 -14.54 -15.68 30.33
C SER A 16 -13.31 -16.54 30.04
N ILE A 17 -12.37 -16.03 29.25
CA ILE A 17 -11.12 -16.73 28.94
C ILE A 17 -10.32 -17.04 30.21
N ILE A 18 -10.21 -16.07 31.13
CA ILE A 18 -9.45 -16.24 32.36
C ILE A 18 -10.14 -17.22 33.31
N GLU A 19 -11.47 -17.15 33.44
CA GLU A 19 -12.26 -18.09 34.26
C GLU A 19 -12.14 -19.52 33.73
N ASP A 20 -12.23 -19.72 32.42
CA ASP A 20 -12.06 -21.03 31.76
C ASP A 20 -10.63 -21.57 31.92
N ALA A 21 -9.63 -20.69 32.01
CA ALA A 21 -8.26 -21.08 32.35
C ALA A 21 -8.07 -21.45 33.84
N GLY A 22 -9.11 -21.34 34.67
CA GLY A 22 -9.08 -21.57 36.12
C GLY A 22 -8.64 -20.37 36.95
N GLY A 23 -8.63 -19.18 36.34
CA GLY A 23 -8.30 -17.91 36.99
C GLY A 23 -9.50 -17.22 37.62
N THR A 24 -9.25 -16.07 38.25
CA THR A 24 -10.28 -15.23 38.87
C THR A 24 -9.92 -13.74 38.78
N ARG A 25 -10.91 -12.84 38.81
CA ARG A 25 -10.67 -11.40 39.00
C ARG A 25 -9.94 -11.16 40.32
N ALA A 26 -8.87 -10.36 40.32
CA ALA A 26 -8.08 -10.13 41.52
C ALA A 26 -8.84 -9.27 42.56
N VAL A 27 -9.77 -8.43 42.14
CA VAL A 27 -10.64 -7.63 43.02
C VAL A 27 -12.08 -7.68 42.51
N THR A 28 -13.01 -8.14 43.36
CA THR A 28 -14.44 -8.27 43.02
C THR A 28 -15.25 -6.98 43.22
N SER A 29 -14.75 -6.04 44.02
CA SER A 29 -15.38 -4.72 44.23
C SER A 29 -14.67 -3.64 43.42
N HIS A 30 -15.40 -2.96 42.54
CA HIS A 30 -14.98 -1.74 41.81
C HIS A 30 -14.61 -0.54 42.71
N SER A 31 -14.35 -0.75 44.02
CA SER A 31 -13.89 0.30 44.92
C SER A 31 -12.55 0.83 44.39
N ALA A 32 -12.56 2.08 43.93
CA ALA A 32 -11.39 2.82 43.49
C ALA A 32 -10.34 2.89 44.61
N ARG A 33 -9.46 1.89 44.68
CA ARG A 33 -8.21 1.97 45.43
C ARG A 33 -7.17 2.65 44.55
N ASP A 34 -6.41 3.55 45.14
CA ASP A 34 -5.24 4.19 44.53
C ASP A 34 -4.01 3.78 45.34
N PRO A 35 -3.08 2.97 44.78
CA PRO A 35 -3.06 2.45 43.40
C PRO A 35 -4.05 1.30 43.17
N ARG A 36 -4.47 1.11 41.92
CA ARG A 36 -5.26 -0.06 41.50
C ARG A 36 -4.42 -1.33 41.55
N ASN A 37 -5.05 -2.47 41.78
CA ASN A 37 -4.44 -3.79 41.64
C ASN A 37 -4.55 -4.30 40.19
N ALA A 38 -3.93 -5.45 39.96
CA ALA A 38 -4.02 -6.25 38.75
C ALA A 38 -5.45 -6.72 38.51
N ASP A 39 -5.79 -6.97 37.26
CA ASP A 39 -7.14 -7.39 36.89
C ASP A 39 -7.43 -8.84 37.31
N TYR A 40 -6.44 -9.74 37.20
CA TYR A 40 -6.65 -11.18 37.40
C TYR A 40 -5.57 -11.87 38.22
N LEU A 41 -5.94 -13.05 38.73
CA LEU A 41 -5.05 -14.04 39.32
C LEU A 41 -5.24 -15.38 38.62
N LEU A 42 -4.14 -16.05 38.28
CA LEU A 42 -4.13 -17.37 37.66
C LEU A 42 -2.92 -18.16 38.17
N ASP A 43 -3.16 -19.30 38.83
CA ASP A 43 -2.10 -20.18 39.38
C ASP A 43 -0.98 -19.42 40.14
N GLY A 44 -1.38 -18.55 41.08
CA GLY A 44 -0.44 -17.72 41.85
C GLY A 44 0.27 -16.61 41.05
N THR A 45 -0.13 -16.37 39.80
CA THR A 45 0.37 -15.29 38.94
C THR A 45 -0.62 -14.14 38.88
N ALA A 46 -0.15 -12.91 39.11
CA ALA A 46 -0.92 -11.70 38.88
C ALA A 46 -0.86 -11.29 37.40
N LEU A 47 -2.02 -11.11 36.77
CA LEU A 47 -2.14 -10.70 35.37
C LEU A 47 -2.79 -9.31 35.30
N GLU A 48 -2.12 -8.38 34.65
CA GLU A 48 -2.68 -7.06 34.33
C GLU A 48 -3.03 -7.00 32.84
N LEU A 49 -4.26 -6.64 32.53
CA LEU A 49 -4.75 -6.52 31.16
C LEU A 49 -4.56 -5.11 30.62
N LYS A 50 -4.04 -5.03 29.39
CA LYS A 50 -4.00 -3.79 28.61
C LYS A 50 -4.50 -4.05 27.20
N LEU A 51 -5.68 -3.50 26.90
CA LEU A 51 -6.21 -3.45 25.54
C LEU A 51 -5.58 -2.27 24.80
N ILE A 52 -4.95 -2.54 23.65
CA ILE A 52 -4.39 -1.52 22.78
C ILE A 52 -5.37 -1.27 21.64
N GLU A 53 -6.13 -0.18 21.75
CA GLU A 53 -7.22 0.16 20.84
C GLU A 53 -6.84 1.24 19.83
N GLU A 54 -5.91 2.14 20.18
CA GLU A 54 -5.50 3.25 19.32
C GLU A 54 -4.39 2.83 18.34
N ASP A 55 -4.62 3.02 17.05
CA ASP A 55 -3.58 2.83 16.03
C ASP A 55 -2.39 3.78 16.25
N GLY A 56 -1.19 3.25 16.06
CA GLY A 56 0.09 3.94 16.13
C GLY A 56 0.21 5.22 15.32
N LEU A 57 -0.45 5.23 14.18
CA LEU A 57 -0.38 6.30 13.20
C LEU A 57 -1.69 7.08 13.11
N ALA A 58 -2.63 6.89 14.04
CA ALA A 58 -3.87 7.67 14.08
C ALA A 58 -3.63 9.17 14.39
N LYS A 59 -2.57 9.50 15.15
CA LYS A 59 -2.28 10.89 15.55
C LYS A 59 -1.43 11.60 14.51
N GLN A 60 -1.88 12.76 14.04
CA GLN A 60 -1.15 13.64 13.11
C GLN A 60 0.27 13.98 13.57
N THR A 61 0.48 14.16 14.88
CA THR A 61 1.81 14.44 15.43
C THR A 61 2.79 13.28 15.29
N ARG A 62 2.29 12.03 15.27
CA ARG A 62 3.10 10.83 14.99
C ARG A 62 3.30 10.66 13.49
N GLN A 63 2.25 10.88 12.69
CA GLN A 63 2.32 10.89 11.23
C GLN A 63 3.39 11.85 10.70
N ALA A 64 3.44 13.09 11.21
CA ALA A 64 4.45 14.07 10.80
C ALA A 64 5.89 13.60 11.09
N LYS A 65 6.15 13.01 12.26
CA LYS A 65 7.49 12.50 12.62
C LYS A 65 7.90 11.32 11.74
N VAL A 66 6.96 10.43 11.42
CA VAL A 66 7.21 9.30 10.51
C VAL A 66 7.43 9.82 9.09
N ALA A 67 6.65 10.79 8.65
CA ALA A 67 6.79 11.40 7.32
C ALA A 67 8.18 12.01 7.12
N GLU A 68 8.65 12.80 8.08
CA GLU A 68 9.99 13.40 8.06
C GLU A 68 11.08 12.32 8.02
N LEU A 69 10.93 11.26 8.81
CA LEU A 69 11.90 10.17 8.87
C LEU A 69 12.04 9.40 7.54
N PHE A 70 10.93 9.19 6.82
CA PHE A 70 10.94 8.43 5.57
C PHE A 70 11.23 9.29 4.34
N ALA A 71 10.93 10.59 4.38
CA ALA A 71 11.16 11.51 3.27
C ALA A 71 12.64 11.56 2.85
N GLU A 72 13.57 11.49 3.81
CA GLU A 72 15.02 11.53 3.54
C GLU A 72 15.50 10.37 2.66
N GLY A 73 14.91 9.17 2.83
CA GLY A 73 15.30 7.96 2.10
C GLY A 73 14.60 7.77 0.75
N GLN A 74 13.56 8.55 0.48
CA GLN A 74 12.69 8.41 -0.70
C GLN A 74 12.41 9.80 -1.32
N PRO A 75 13.45 10.52 -1.79
CA PRO A 75 13.27 11.85 -2.34
C PRO A 75 12.48 11.83 -3.66
N ASP A 76 11.77 12.94 -3.92
CA ASP A 76 11.04 13.22 -5.16
C ASP A 76 9.98 12.18 -5.52
N ARG A 77 9.31 11.61 -4.50
CA ARG A 77 8.17 10.70 -4.68
C ARG A 77 6.88 11.32 -4.16
N ASP A 78 5.82 11.18 -4.96
CA ASP A 78 4.47 11.55 -4.55
C ASP A 78 3.87 10.52 -3.57
N VAL A 79 4.37 9.29 -3.59
CA VAL A 79 3.99 8.22 -2.66
C VAL A 79 5.24 7.67 -1.95
N VAL A 80 5.22 7.65 -0.62
CA VAL A 80 6.32 7.18 0.23
C VAL A 80 5.90 5.92 0.98
N ILE A 81 6.66 4.85 0.80
CA ILE A 81 6.37 3.56 1.42
C ILE A 81 6.96 3.50 2.83
N LEU A 82 6.13 3.25 3.83
CA LEU A 82 6.49 3.12 5.23
C LEU A 82 6.91 1.70 5.58
N ASP A 83 8.04 1.27 5.04
CA ASP A 83 8.65 -0.03 5.34
C ASP A 83 9.86 0.16 6.28
N HIS A 84 9.77 -0.46 7.46
CA HIS A 84 10.84 -0.46 8.47
C HIS A 84 12.21 -0.86 7.89
N GLU A 85 12.23 -1.78 6.91
CA GLU A 85 13.47 -2.26 6.32
C GLU A 85 14.19 -1.23 5.44
N LEU A 86 13.49 -0.19 4.95
CA LEU A 86 14.07 0.89 4.15
C LEU A 86 14.87 1.89 4.99
N LEU A 87 14.68 1.89 6.31
CA LEU A 87 15.36 2.81 7.21
C LEU A 87 16.77 2.31 7.57
N SER A 88 17.68 3.27 7.75
CA SER A 88 18.98 3.01 8.38
C SER A 88 18.80 2.46 9.81
N ILE A 89 19.83 1.85 10.40
CA ILE A 89 19.78 1.34 11.78
C ILE A 89 19.35 2.44 12.78
N SER A 90 19.82 3.67 12.59
CA SER A 90 19.41 4.81 13.41
C SER A 90 17.94 5.18 13.15
N GLY A 91 17.52 5.21 11.88
CA GLY A 91 16.15 5.49 11.50
C GLY A 91 15.17 4.47 12.06
N ARG A 92 15.47 3.18 11.99
CA ARG A 92 14.68 2.10 12.60
C ARG A 92 14.42 2.34 14.09
N LYS A 93 15.47 2.69 14.84
CA LYS A 93 15.34 3.05 16.26
C LYS A 93 14.45 4.27 16.50
N GLN A 94 14.49 5.26 15.61
CA GLN A 94 13.64 6.44 15.71
C GLN A 94 12.18 6.10 15.38
N TYR A 95 11.94 5.30 14.35
CA TYR A 95 10.63 4.80 13.98
C TYR A 95 9.98 4.02 15.12
N ASP A 96 10.69 3.05 15.70
CA ASP A 96 10.24 2.29 16.85
C ASP A 96 9.83 3.21 18.00
N ARG A 97 10.67 4.20 18.33
CA ARG A 97 10.37 5.19 19.39
C ARG A 97 9.11 6.00 19.12
N ILE A 98 8.79 6.30 17.86
CA ILE A 98 7.57 7.03 17.49
C ILE A 98 6.33 6.16 17.72
N LEU A 99 6.41 4.87 17.37
CA LEU A 99 5.31 3.90 17.48
C LEU A 99 5.12 3.34 18.90
N GLU A 100 6.18 3.34 19.71
CA GLU A 100 6.22 2.80 21.08
C GLU A 100 5.35 3.55 22.09
N GLY A 101 4.85 4.75 21.78
CA GLY A 101 4.13 5.62 22.72
C GLY A 101 2.98 4.95 23.48
N PRO A 102 1.98 4.36 22.79
CA PRO A 102 0.87 3.66 23.44
C PRO A 102 1.34 2.46 24.28
N VAL A 103 2.26 1.66 23.75
CA VAL A 103 2.81 0.47 24.42
C VAL A 103 3.55 0.86 25.71
N LYS A 104 4.36 1.93 25.66
CA LYS A 104 5.07 2.46 26.82
C LYS A 104 4.12 2.92 27.92
N ASN A 105 3.02 3.59 27.57
CA ASN A 105 2.04 4.06 28.54
C ASN A 105 1.28 2.89 29.20
N ALA A 106 0.92 1.86 28.41
CA ALA A 106 0.31 0.63 28.91
C ALA A 106 1.23 -0.08 29.90
N ILE A 107 2.51 -0.27 29.55
CA ILE A 107 3.52 -0.90 30.41
C ILE A 107 3.74 -0.10 31.71
N SER A 108 3.84 1.23 31.61
CA SER A 108 4.06 2.08 32.80
C SER A 108 2.91 1.98 33.80
N THR A 109 1.67 1.96 33.30
CA THR A 109 0.47 1.82 34.14
C THR A 109 0.39 0.42 34.74
N ALA A 110 0.64 -0.61 33.92
CA ALA A 110 0.62 -2.00 34.38
C ALA A 110 1.65 -2.29 35.47
N ASN A 111 2.87 -1.75 35.33
CA ASN A 111 3.92 -1.90 36.33
C ASN A 111 3.51 -1.36 37.71
N LYS A 112 2.71 -0.28 37.77
CA LYS A 112 2.19 0.25 39.04
C LYS A 112 1.20 -0.72 39.67
N GLN A 113 0.29 -1.28 38.87
CA GLN A 113 -0.77 -2.18 39.33
C GLN A 113 -0.23 -3.54 39.78
N LEU A 114 0.69 -4.13 39.01
CA LEU A 114 1.36 -5.38 39.36
C LEU A 114 2.21 -5.24 40.63
N LYS A 115 2.91 -4.10 40.78
CA LYS A 115 3.66 -3.80 42.01
C LYS A 115 2.74 -3.74 43.22
N GLN A 116 1.60 -3.04 43.13
CA GLN A 116 0.65 -2.95 44.23
C GLN A 116 0.05 -4.32 44.57
N THR A 117 -0.28 -5.12 43.55
CA THR A 117 -0.84 -6.46 43.74
C THR A 117 0.09 -7.39 44.51
N ARG A 118 1.39 -7.36 44.20
CA ARG A 118 2.38 -8.14 44.96
C ARG A 118 2.46 -7.74 46.44
N LEU A 119 2.21 -6.48 46.76
CA LEU A 119 2.18 -6.01 48.15
C LEU A 119 0.91 -6.46 48.86
N ASP A 120 -0.23 -6.38 48.18
CA ASP A 120 -1.54 -6.72 48.73
C ASP A 120 -1.77 -8.23 48.83
N LYS A 121 -1.13 -9.02 47.96
CA LYS A 121 -1.30 -10.47 47.80
C LYS A 121 0.05 -11.19 47.79
N PRO A 122 0.67 -11.43 48.97
CA PRO A 122 1.99 -12.06 49.08
C PRO A 122 2.06 -13.49 48.54
N GLU A 123 0.91 -14.15 48.37
CA GLU A 123 0.78 -15.45 47.70
C GLU A 123 1.06 -15.40 46.20
N THR A 124 1.13 -14.21 45.61
CA THR A 124 1.51 -14.05 44.20
C THR A 124 3.01 -14.23 44.02
N HIS A 125 3.39 -15.23 43.23
CA HIS A 125 4.79 -15.57 42.98
C HIS A 125 5.31 -15.02 41.65
N SER A 126 4.42 -14.56 40.78
CA SER A 126 4.80 -13.95 39.51
C SER A 126 3.86 -12.82 39.08
N SER A 127 4.37 -11.93 38.23
CA SER A 127 3.61 -10.81 37.68
C SER A 127 3.79 -10.72 36.18
N VAL A 128 2.69 -10.80 35.46
CA VAL A 128 2.66 -10.89 34.00
C VAL A 128 1.77 -9.78 33.44
N LEU A 129 2.27 -9.13 32.39
CA LEU A 129 1.48 -8.20 31.59
C LEU A 129 0.80 -8.97 30.46
N LEU A 130 -0.53 -8.88 30.37
CA LEU A 130 -1.33 -9.36 29.26
C LEU A 130 -1.68 -8.17 28.34
N LEU A 131 -1.01 -8.10 27.19
CA LEU A 131 -1.19 -7.03 26.22
C LEU A 131 -1.99 -7.55 25.02
N ILE A 132 -3.16 -6.98 24.75
CA ILE A 132 -4.03 -7.40 23.65
C ILE A 132 -4.03 -6.34 22.55
N ASN A 133 -3.67 -6.71 21.32
CA ASN A 133 -3.89 -5.87 20.16
C ASN A 133 -5.37 -5.88 19.77
N ASN A 134 -6.10 -4.85 20.19
CA ASN A 134 -7.53 -4.74 19.94
C ASN A 134 -7.87 -3.87 18.72
N GLY A 135 -7.04 -2.88 18.38
CA GLY A 135 -7.29 -1.94 17.28
C GLY A 135 -6.05 -1.39 16.55
N TYR A 136 -4.84 -1.86 16.88
CA TYR A 136 -3.59 -1.37 16.30
C TYR A 136 -3.25 -2.16 15.02
N THR A 137 -3.95 -1.84 13.94
CA THR A 137 -3.79 -2.51 12.64
C THR A 137 -2.45 -2.26 11.97
N ALA A 138 -1.78 -1.15 12.28
CA ALA A 138 -0.48 -0.80 11.71
C ALA A 138 0.70 -1.69 12.15
N LEU A 139 0.54 -2.56 13.16
CA LEU A 139 1.60 -3.47 13.61
C LEU A 139 1.15 -4.92 13.42
N ASP A 140 2.01 -5.71 12.79
CA ASP A 140 1.90 -7.16 12.92
C ASP A 140 2.19 -7.59 14.37
N HIS A 141 1.79 -8.82 14.68
CA HIS A 141 1.93 -9.39 16.02
C HIS A 141 3.38 -9.46 16.50
N GLN A 142 4.31 -9.85 15.62
CA GLN A 142 5.71 -10.02 15.99
C GLN A 142 6.35 -8.67 16.33
N LEU A 143 6.08 -7.63 15.55
CA LEU A 143 6.59 -6.29 15.79
C LEU A 143 6.04 -5.72 17.10
N LEU A 144 4.77 -5.95 17.42
CA LEU A 144 4.21 -5.57 18.72
C LEU A 144 4.89 -6.32 19.87
N LEU A 145 5.11 -7.63 19.72
CA LEU A 145 5.81 -8.46 20.71
C LEU A 145 7.24 -7.95 20.97
N ASP A 146 8.01 -7.71 19.92
CA ASP A 146 9.39 -7.23 19.99
C ASP A 146 9.49 -5.84 20.67
N ILE A 147 8.55 -4.94 20.33
CA ILE A 147 8.46 -3.61 20.93
C ILE A 147 8.11 -3.72 22.43
N ALA A 148 7.09 -4.53 22.76
CA ALA A 148 6.63 -4.69 24.12
C ALA A 148 7.70 -5.36 24.99
N GLU A 149 8.35 -6.43 24.52
CA GLU A 149 9.43 -7.11 25.23
C GLU A 149 10.57 -6.14 25.56
N ARG A 150 11.07 -5.45 24.52
CA ARG A 150 12.17 -4.49 24.66
C ARG A 150 11.83 -3.42 25.69
N ARG A 151 10.58 -2.96 25.71
CA ARG A 151 10.12 -1.93 26.66
C ARG A 151 9.97 -2.46 28.07
N VAL A 152 9.38 -3.64 28.26
CA VAL A 152 9.25 -4.25 29.59
C VAL A 152 10.63 -4.47 30.23
N ARG A 153 11.61 -4.98 29.45
CA ARG A 153 12.98 -5.21 29.91
C ARG A 153 13.70 -3.93 30.35
N ASN A 154 13.48 -2.82 29.65
CA ASN A 154 14.20 -1.57 29.90
C ASN A 154 13.51 -0.63 30.89
N ASP A 155 12.18 -0.61 30.90
CA ASP A 155 11.40 0.42 31.61
C ASP A 155 10.88 -0.07 32.97
N THR A 156 10.94 -1.39 33.26
CA THR A 156 10.30 -1.97 34.46
C THR A 156 11.14 -3.05 35.14
N HIS A 157 10.87 -3.26 36.44
CA HIS A 157 11.48 -4.33 37.22
C HIS A 157 10.48 -5.23 37.97
N HIS A 158 9.19 -4.97 37.84
CA HIS A 158 8.14 -5.70 38.55
C HIS A 158 7.32 -6.62 37.65
N ILE A 159 7.69 -6.72 36.36
CA ILE A 159 7.09 -7.61 35.39
C ILE A 159 8.07 -8.76 35.14
N ASP A 160 7.61 -10.00 35.34
CA ASP A 160 8.39 -11.22 35.16
C ASP A 160 8.14 -11.88 33.80
N GLY A 161 6.96 -11.66 33.24
CA GLY A 161 6.57 -12.21 31.94
C GLY A 161 5.67 -11.26 31.18
N LEU A 162 5.67 -11.44 29.86
CA LEU A 162 4.84 -10.69 28.93
C LEU A 162 4.05 -11.70 28.10
N VAL A 163 2.73 -11.55 28.08
CA VAL A 163 1.86 -12.21 27.10
C VAL A 163 1.37 -11.15 26.13
N VAL A 164 1.55 -11.40 24.84
CA VAL A 164 0.95 -10.58 23.78
C VAL A 164 -0.02 -11.46 23.00
N ALA A 165 -1.25 -10.97 22.80
CA ALA A 165 -2.24 -11.65 21.98
C ALA A 165 -3.00 -10.65 21.10
N GLY A 166 -3.76 -11.15 20.13
CA GLY A 166 -4.63 -10.29 19.33
C GLY A 166 -5.59 -11.09 18.45
N CYS A 167 -6.62 -10.41 17.96
CA CYS A 167 -7.51 -10.92 16.92
C CYS A 167 -7.29 -10.09 15.65
N TYR A 168 -6.63 -10.66 14.66
CA TYR A 168 -6.34 -10.01 13.38
C TYR A 168 -7.27 -10.56 12.31
N TYR A 169 -8.14 -9.67 11.80
CA TYR A 169 -9.09 -10.00 10.76
C TYR A 169 -8.59 -9.46 9.43
N PHE A 170 -8.35 -10.32 8.46
CA PHE A 170 -8.01 -9.96 7.09
C PHE A 170 -9.17 -10.35 6.17
N SER A 171 -9.46 -9.53 5.17
CA SER A 171 -10.41 -9.89 4.13
C SER A 171 -9.97 -9.32 2.79
N ASP A 172 -10.21 -10.08 1.72
CA ASP A 172 -10.04 -9.62 0.35
C ASP A 172 -11.38 -9.52 -0.40
N SER A 173 -12.48 -9.35 0.36
CA SER A 173 -13.89 -9.38 -0.06
C SER A 173 -14.47 -10.77 -0.41
N PHE A 174 -13.63 -11.76 -0.72
CA PHE A 174 -14.08 -13.13 -1.00
C PHE A 174 -13.76 -14.06 0.18
N ASP A 175 -12.50 -14.10 0.60
CA ASP A 175 -12.03 -14.83 1.76
C ASP A 175 -11.92 -13.92 2.99
N SER A 176 -12.14 -14.52 4.15
CA SER A 176 -11.93 -13.92 5.46
C SER A 176 -10.98 -14.79 6.28
N TYR A 177 -9.92 -14.19 6.80
CA TYR A 177 -8.91 -14.86 7.62
C TYR A 177 -8.92 -14.24 9.01
N PHE A 178 -9.04 -15.10 10.03
CA PHE A 178 -8.96 -14.70 11.43
C PHE A 178 -7.72 -15.33 12.05
N LEU A 179 -6.77 -14.50 12.46
CA LEU A 179 -5.56 -14.95 13.15
C LEU A 179 -5.65 -14.55 14.62
N TRP A 180 -5.47 -15.54 15.50
CA TRP A 180 -5.57 -15.41 16.96
C TRP A 180 -4.23 -15.71 17.65
N PRO A 181 -3.13 -15.04 17.26
CA PRO A 181 -1.84 -15.31 17.89
C PRO A 181 -1.86 -14.96 19.38
N ILE A 182 -1.14 -15.77 20.15
CA ILE A 182 -0.84 -15.54 21.56
C ILE A 182 0.57 -16.08 21.83
N ASP A 183 1.42 -15.23 22.37
CA ASP A 183 2.82 -15.55 22.66
C ASP A 183 3.20 -15.09 24.06
N TYR A 184 4.09 -15.87 24.69
CA TYR A 184 4.66 -15.56 25.99
C TYR A 184 6.17 -15.39 25.90
N VAL A 185 6.67 -14.34 26.54
CA VAL A 185 8.08 -14.06 26.70
C VAL A 185 8.40 -13.99 28.19
N ALA A 186 9.29 -14.88 28.64
CA ALA A 186 9.90 -14.79 29.95
C ALA A 186 10.85 -13.57 30.00
N ILE A 187 10.53 -12.61 30.85
CA ILE A 187 11.35 -11.42 31.07
C ILE A 187 12.41 -11.72 32.14
N ARG A 188 12.03 -12.50 33.16
CA ARG A 188 12.87 -12.94 34.27
C ARG A 188 12.89 -14.47 34.36
N ASP A 189 13.80 -15.00 35.17
CA ASP A 189 13.95 -16.45 35.39
C ASP A 189 12.76 -17.10 36.13
N THR A 190 11.75 -16.32 36.51
CA THR A 190 10.48 -16.82 37.05
C THR A 190 9.56 -17.23 35.91
N CYS A 191 9.45 -18.54 35.69
CA CYS A 191 8.61 -19.13 34.64
C CYS A 191 7.15 -19.28 35.10
N CYS A 192 6.22 -18.73 34.32
CA CYS A 192 4.77 -18.89 34.52
C CYS A 192 4.17 -19.93 33.55
N SER A 193 4.92 -20.98 33.18
CA SER A 193 4.54 -21.88 32.07
C SER A 193 3.14 -22.48 32.21
N ASN A 194 2.78 -22.93 33.41
CA ASN A 194 1.47 -23.57 33.62
C ASN A 194 0.31 -22.57 33.45
N ALA A 195 0.44 -21.37 34.01
CA ALA A 195 -0.54 -20.30 33.86
C ALA A 195 -0.66 -19.88 32.39
N TYR A 196 0.45 -19.79 31.66
CA TYR A 196 0.44 -19.46 30.23
C TYR A 196 -0.19 -20.58 29.39
N ASP A 197 0.14 -21.84 29.64
CA ASP A 197 -0.40 -22.97 28.88
C ASP A 197 -1.92 -23.07 29.05
N ALA A 198 -2.43 -22.88 30.27
CA ALA A 198 -3.86 -22.81 30.55
C ALA A 198 -4.53 -21.62 29.84
N LEU A 199 -3.92 -20.43 29.94
CA LEU A 199 -4.41 -19.23 29.26
C LEU A 199 -4.44 -19.41 27.72
N ARG A 200 -3.39 -19.99 27.14
CA ARG A 200 -3.28 -20.25 25.71
C ARG A 200 -4.31 -21.27 25.25
N ALA A 201 -4.57 -22.32 26.03
CA ALA A 201 -5.61 -23.30 25.72
C ALA A 201 -6.98 -22.63 25.67
N SER A 202 -7.34 -21.88 26.72
CA SER A 202 -8.61 -21.16 26.81
C SER A 202 -8.76 -20.10 25.70
N TRP A 203 -7.70 -19.33 25.39
CA TRP A 203 -7.68 -18.38 24.28
C TRP A 203 -8.01 -19.04 22.93
N ASN A 204 -7.40 -20.19 22.65
CA ASN A 204 -7.65 -20.92 21.41
C ASN A 204 -9.07 -21.52 21.38
N GLU A 205 -9.57 -22.04 22.50
CA GLU A 205 -10.92 -22.56 22.61
C GLU A 205 -11.97 -21.46 22.43
N PHE A 206 -11.73 -20.26 22.97
CA PHE A 206 -12.60 -19.09 22.81
C PHE A 206 -12.65 -18.55 21.38
N SER A 207 -11.56 -18.70 20.61
CA SER A 207 -11.49 -18.17 19.24
C SER A 207 -12.56 -18.76 18.31
N GLN A 208 -12.91 -20.05 18.48
CA GLN A 208 -13.88 -20.74 17.63
C GLN A 208 -15.32 -20.22 17.80
N PRO A 209 -15.91 -20.17 19.00
CA PRO A 209 -17.25 -19.64 19.20
C PRO A 209 -17.31 -18.16 18.84
N PHE A 210 -16.25 -17.38 19.10
CA PHE A 210 -16.21 -15.97 18.71
C PHE A 210 -16.27 -15.78 17.19
N VAL A 211 -15.44 -16.49 16.43
CA VAL A 211 -15.47 -16.43 14.95
C VAL A 211 -16.80 -16.98 14.41
N THR A 212 -17.34 -18.03 15.03
CA THR A 212 -18.65 -18.59 14.67
C THR A 212 -19.75 -17.54 14.84
N GLN A 213 -19.79 -16.88 16.01
CA GLN A 213 -20.73 -15.80 16.29
C GLN A 213 -20.63 -14.70 15.22
N MET A 214 -19.42 -14.30 14.86
CA MET A 214 -19.18 -13.27 13.84
C MET A 214 -19.66 -13.64 12.43
N LEU A 215 -19.65 -14.92 12.07
CA LEU A 215 -20.09 -15.37 10.74
C LEU A 215 -21.61 -15.52 10.64
N PHE A 216 -22.29 -15.80 11.75
CA PHE A 216 -23.73 -16.06 11.78
C PHE A 216 -24.58 -14.87 12.24
N GLU A 217 -24.02 -13.97 13.05
CA GLU A 217 -24.71 -12.78 13.53
C GLU A 217 -24.46 -11.61 12.58
N SER A 218 -25.51 -10.84 12.29
CA SER A 218 -25.35 -9.61 11.51
C SER A 218 -24.55 -8.59 12.32
N PRO A 219 -23.64 -7.82 11.70
CA PRO A 219 -22.88 -6.80 12.42
C PRO A 219 -23.85 -5.84 13.11
N ASP A 220 -23.66 -5.71 14.41
CA ASP A 220 -24.42 -4.84 15.30
C ASP A 220 -23.74 -3.47 15.46
N GLU A 221 -24.32 -2.59 16.26
CA GLU A 221 -23.73 -1.26 16.54
C GLU A 221 -22.34 -1.34 17.20
N GLU A 222 -21.99 -2.48 17.82
CA GLU A 222 -20.70 -2.71 18.48
C GLU A 222 -19.60 -3.19 17.51
N SER A 223 -19.98 -3.61 16.30
CA SER A 223 -19.09 -4.10 15.25
C SER A 223 -18.30 -2.97 14.57
N THR A 224 -17.26 -2.49 15.26
CA THR A 224 -16.48 -1.32 14.86
C THR A 224 -15.12 -1.64 14.23
N LYS A 225 -14.56 -2.83 14.50
CA LYS A 225 -13.21 -3.21 14.06
C LYS A 225 -13.25 -3.73 12.62
N GLY A 226 -12.60 -3.02 11.72
CA GLY A 226 -12.48 -3.40 10.31
C GLY A 226 -11.40 -4.46 10.05
N PRO A 227 -11.28 -4.92 8.79
CA PRO A 227 -10.14 -5.74 8.40
C PRO A 227 -8.84 -4.96 8.51
N VAL A 228 -7.72 -5.68 8.59
CA VAL A 228 -6.38 -5.12 8.46
C VAL A 228 -6.23 -4.56 7.04
N ILE A 229 -6.09 -3.25 6.97
CA ILE A 229 -5.95 -2.47 5.74
C ILE A 229 -4.64 -1.68 5.75
N ASP A 230 -4.28 -1.11 4.61
CA ASP A 230 -3.18 -0.16 4.53
C ASP A 230 -3.44 1.03 5.45
N VAL A 231 -2.36 1.55 6.05
CA VAL A 231 -2.42 2.83 6.76
C VAL A 231 -1.91 3.92 5.83
N GLU A 232 -2.81 4.81 5.43
CA GLU A 232 -2.54 5.91 4.52
C GLU A 232 -2.75 7.26 5.21
N PHE A 233 -1.84 8.21 4.96
CA PHE A 233 -2.04 9.61 5.33
C PHE A 233 -1.26 10.57 4.42
N GLU A 234 -1.77 11.79 4.32
CA GLU A 234 -1.15 12.89 3.59
C GLU A 234 -0.27 13.75 4.51
N HIS A 235 0.94 14.08 4.08
CA HIS A 235 1.78 15.08 4.74
C HIS A 235 2.54 15.93 3.71
N LYS A 236 2.31 17.25 3.73
CA LYS A 236 2.91 18.22 2.79
C LYS A 236 2.66 17.89 1.30
N GLY A 237 1.48 17.34 0.98
CA GLY A 237 1.09 16.97 -0.39
C GLY A 237 1.73 15.68 -0.90
N ILE A 238 2.37 14.90 -0.02
CA ILE A 238 2.92 13.57 -0.31
C ILE A 238 2.07 12.56 0.44
N THR A 239 1.70 11.47 -0.24
CA THR A 239 0.96 10.36 0.34
C THR A 239 1.95 9.37 0.98
N TYR A 240 1.73 9.02 2.24
CA TYR A 240 2.52 8.03 2.97
C TYR A 240 1.67 6.79 3.19
N VAL A 241 2.19 5.63 2.78
CA VAL A 241 1.46 4.36 2.81
C VAL A 241 2.26 3.34 3.59
N LYS A 242 1.69 2.79 4.65
CA LYS A 242 2.14 1.54 5.26
C LYS A 242 1.28 0.41 4.70
N PRO A 243 1.82 -0.43 3.80
CA PRO A 243 1.08 -1.58 3.29
C PRO A 243 0.64 -2.49 4.44
N ALA A 244 -0.56 -3.05 4.33
CA ALA A 244 -1.04 -4.08 5.23
C ALA A 244 -0.04 -5.24 5.32
N PRO A 245 0.16 -5.85 6.50
CA PRO A 245 0.89 -7.10 6.62
C PRO A 245 0.35 -8.15 5.63
N ARG A 246 1.26 -8.91 5.00
CA ARG A 246 0.88 -9.91 4.01
C ARG A 246 0.02 -11.02 4.63
N ILE A 247 -1.05 -11.40 3.94
CA ILE A 247 -1.84 -12.59 4.28
C ILE A 247 -0.99 -13.81 3.87
N GLY A 248 -0.13 -14.30 4.76
CA GLY A 248 0.61 -15.57 4.64
C GLY A 248 0.91 -16.07 3.22
N ARG A 249 -0.02 -16.86 2.64
CA ARG A 249 0.07 -17.45 1.30
C ARG A 249 -0.73 -16.67 0.24
N ASN A 250 -0.24 -16.70 -1.00
CA ASN A 250 -0.97 -16.21 -2.16
C ASN A 250 -2.36 -16.86 -2.28
N SER A 251 -3.34 -16.13 -2.80
CA SER A 251 -4.68 -16.65 -3.04
C SER A 251 -4.68 -17.72 -4.14
N ASP A 252 -5.28 -18.88 -3.87
CA ASP A 252 -5.55 -19.92 -4.87
C ASP A 252 -6.69 -19.49 -5.83
N PHE A 253 -7.58 -18.59 -5.39
CA PHE A 253 -8.71 -18.08 -6.18
C PHE A 253 -8.29 -16.93 -7.09
N PHE A 254 -7.53 -15.96 -6.55
CA PHE A 254 -7.05 -14.81 -7.29
C PHE A 254 -5.65 -15.06 -7.88
N ILE A 255 -5.59 -15.88 -8.93
CA ILE A 255 -4.33 -16.31 -9.59
C ILE A 255 -3.46 -15.17 -10.16
N HIS A 256 -4.02 -13.96 -10.31
CA HIS A 256 -3.34 -12.77 -10.84
C HIS A 256 -3.17 -11.66 -9.79
N GLY A 257 -3.29 -12.00 -8.51
CA GLY A 257 -3.27 -11.04 -7.41
C GLY A 257 -4.67 -10.68 -6.95
N ARG A 258 -4.80 -10.38 -5.65
CA ARG A 258 -6.07 -10.09 -5.00
C ARG A 258 -6.68 -8.77 -5.53
N PRO A 259 -8.00 -8.59 -5.48
CA PRO A 259 -8.65 -7.35 -5.91
C PRO A 259 -8.11 -6.16 -5.12
N ARG A 260 -7.89 -5.05 -5.81
CA ARG A 260 -7.42 -3.78 -5.24
C ARG A 260 -8.45 -2.69 -5.48
N LEU A 261 -8.57 -1.78 -4.52
CA LEU A 261 -9.34 -0.55 -4.65
C LEU A 261 -8.71 0.34 -5.74
N ASP A 262 -9.53 1.21 -6.31
CA ASP A 262 -9.09 2.26 -7.22
C ASP A 262 -9.70 3.59 -6.75
N SER A 263 -8.97 4.29 -5.89
CA SER A 263 -9.35 5.64 -5.43
C SER A 263 -8.81 6.75 -6.32
N SER A 264 -8.20 6.42 -7.47
CA SER A 264 -7.59 7.42 -8.36
C SER A 264 -8.60 8.40 -8.97
N GLY A 265 -9.89 8.04 -8.95
CA GLY A 265 -10.98 8.81 -9.57
C GLY A 265 -10.99 8.73 -11.09
N LEU A 266 -10.24 7.79 -11.68
CA LEU A 266 -10.16 7.59 -13.12
C LEU A 266 -11.12 6.49 -13.59
N ASP A 267 -12.17 6.88 -14.30
CA ASP A 267 -13.06 5.90 -14.97
C ASP A 267 -12.47 5.40 -16.30
N HIS A 268 -11.58 6.21 -16.89
CA HIS A 268 -10.94 5.97 -18.18
C HIS A 268 -9.47 6.37 -18.12
N CYS A 269 -8.64 5.73 -18.95
CA CYS A 269 -7.24 6.12 -19.11
C CYS A 269 -7.18 7.58 -19.61
N PRO A 270 -6.49 8.49 -18.90
CA PRO A 270 -6.36 9.87 -19.34
C PRO A 270 -5.53 9.95 -20.62
N PRO A 271 -5.56 11.08 -21.36
CA PRO A 271 -4.74 11.26 -22.54
C PRO A 271 -3.26 11.12 -22.20
N VAL A 272 -2.56 10.23 -22.92
CA VAL A 272 -1.14 9.87 -22.68
C VAL A 272 -0.16 10.52 -23.66
N ALA A 273 -0.63 11.41 -24.54
CA ALA A 273 0.21 12.12 -25.48
C ALA A 273 -0.46 13.38 -26.02
N ARG A 274 0.37 14.35 -26.42
CA ARG A 274 -0.03 15.46 -27.28
C ARG A 274 0.45 15.18 -28.69
N THR A 275 -0.47 14.89 -29.62
CA THR A 275 -0.08 14.61 -31.01
C THR A 275 0.04 15.91 -31.81
N PHE A 276 0.85 15.87 -32.87
CA PHE A 276 0.92 16.94 -33.85
C PHE A 276 1.00 16.37 -35.26
N PRO A 277 0.20 16.87 -36.23
CA PRO A 277 0.31 16.45 -37.62
C PRO A 277 1.65 16.89 -38.22
N ASP A 278 2.58 15.95 -38.37
CA ASP A 278 3.85 16.18 -39.04
C ASP A 278 3.66 16.00 -40.54
N ILE A 279 3.74 17.10 -41.27
CA ILE A 279 3.40 17.18 -42.69
C ILE A 279 4.68 17.54 -43.44
N SER A 280 5.06 16.72 -44.42
CA SER A 280 6.19 17.03 -45.29
C SER A 280 5.87 18.25 -46.18
N VAL A 281 6.90 18.92 -46.73
CA VAL A 281 6.71 20.05 -47.65
C VAL A 281 5.81 19.68 -48.84
N GLN A 282 5.94 18.45 -49.36
CA GLN A 282 5.18 17.97 -50.50
C GLN A 282 3.70 17.75 -50.15
N GLU A 283 3.44 17.11 -49.01
CA GLU A 283 2.08 16.90 -48.52
C GLU A 283 1.41 18.22 -48.15
N TRP A 284 2.16 19.16 -47.57
CA TRP A 284 1.68 20.48 -47.21
C TRP A 284 1.09 21.26 -48.39
N ALA A 285 1.74 21.18 -49.56
CA ALA A 285 1.24 21.81 -50.77
C ALA A 285 -0.13 21.24 -51.19
N LYS A 286 -0.31 19.91 -51.11
CA LYS A 286 -1.59 19.25 -51.42
C LYS A 286 -2.71 19.63 -50.45
N PHE A 287 -2.40 19.67 -49.16
CA PHE A 287 -3.33 20.14 -48.13
C PHE A 287 -3.75 21.60 -48.37
N ARG A 288 -2.81 22.47 -48.75
CA ARG A 288 -3.09 23.87 -49.08
C ARG A 288 -3.96 24.03 -50.32
N GLU A 289 -3.73 23.24 -51.35
CA GLU A 289 -4.54 23.23 -52.56
C GLU A 289 -5.99 22.81 -52.26
N THR A 290 -6.16 21.82 -51.39
CA THR A 290 -7.48 21.27 -51.04
C THR A 290 -8.28 22.18 -50.11
N LEU A 291 -7.64 22.72 -49.07
CA LEU A 291 -8.32 23.49 -48.01
C LEU A 291 -8.37 25.00 -48.29
N GLY A 292 -7.54 25.51 -49.20
CA GLY A 292 -7.44 26.93 -49.51
C GLY A 292 -6.62 27.77 -48.51
N ALA A 293 -6.36 29.02 -48.87
CA ALA A 293 -5.66 29.98 -48.01
C ALA A 293 -6.59 30.49 -46.89
N GLY A 294 -6.24 30.23 -45.62
CA GLY A 294 -6.99 30.69 -44.45
C GLY A 294 -7.69 29.59 -43.63
N ALA A 295 -7.59 28.32 -44.04
CA ALA A 295 -8.32 27.21 -43.43
C ALA A 295 -7.80 26.74 -42.05
N GLY A 296 -6.96 27.50 -41.33
CA GLY A 296 -6.41 27.09 -40.03
C GLY A 296 -5.04 26.38 -40.09
N LEU A 297 -4.46 26.21 -41.27
CA LEU A 297 -3.05 25.84 -41.44
C LEU A 297 -2.14 27.08 -41.34
N ALA A 298 -0.97 26.93 -40.71
CA ALA A 298 0.04 28.01 -40.57
C ALA A 298 0.37 28.69 -41.92
N PRO A 299 0.80 29.96 -41.97
CA PRO A 299 1.00 30.69 -43.23
C PRO A 299 1.96 30.01 -44.22
N SER A 300 2.98 29.31 -43.73
CA SER A 300 3.96 28.57 -44.52
C SER A 300 4.33 27.25 -43.85
N HIS A 301 4.95 26.33 -44.60
CA HIS A 301 5.49 25.10 -44.02
C HIS A 301 6.57 25.39 -42.96
N ALA A 302 7.40 26.41 -43.18
CA ALA A 302 8.39 26.85 -42.19
C ALA A 302 7.73 27.27 -40.86
N ALA A 303 6.63 28.03 -40.92
CA ALA A 303 5.87 28.41 -39.73
C ALA A 303 5.20 27.19 -39.06
N TRP A 304 4.82 26.17 -39.81
CA TRP A 304 4.29 24.91 -39.27
C TRP A 304 5.36 24.12 -38.49
N ILE A 305 6.60 24.07 -39.00
CA ILE A 305 7.73 23.44 -38.30
C ILE A 305 8.14 24.24 -37.06
N GLU A 306 8.05 25.56 -37.11
CA GLU A 306 8.27 26.41 -35.93
C GLU A 306 7.21 26.17 -34.84
N GLU A 307 5.93 26.06 -35.22
CA GLU A 307 4.85 25.66 -34.30
C GLU A 307 5.13 24.29 -33.68
N ARG A 308 5.48 23.29 -34.49
CA ARG A 308 5.87 21.96 -34.00
C ARG A 308 6.97 22.04 -32.95
N SER A 309 7.98 22.86 -33.20
CA SER A 309 9.14 23.00 -32.32
C SER A 309 8.77 23.70 -31.01
N ARG A 310 7.88 24.70 -31.06
CA ARG A 310 7.31 25.35 -29.87
C ARG A 310 6.47 24.38 -29.05
N CYS A 311 5.59 23.60 -29.67
CA CYS A 311 4.80 22.60 -28.95
C CYS A 311 5.67 21.50 -28.34
N ALA A 312 6.75 21.08 -29.02
CA ALA A 312 7.69 20.08 -28.50
C ALA A 312 8.46 20.57 -27.26
N ALA A 313 8.74 21.89 -27.17
CA ALA A 313 9.41 22.48 -26.01
C ALA A 313 8.55 22.49 -24.74
N ASP A 314 7.22 22.43 -24.89
CA ASP A 314 6.21 22.40 -23.83
C ASP A 314 5.71 20.97 -23.56
N SER A 315 6.60 19.97 -23.71
CA SER A 315 6.25 18.57 -23.50
C SER A 315 6.13 18.23 -22.02
N ASP A 316 5.01 17.63 -21.65
CA ASP A 316 4.77 17.05 -20.33
C ASP A 316 5.26 15.58 -20.31
N PRO A 317 5.98 15.11 -19.28
CA PRO A 317 6.32 13.69 -19.14
C PRO A 317 5.12 12.72 -19.12
N LEU A 318 3.94 13.15 -18.67
CA LEU A 318 2.72 12.32 -18.72
C LEU A 318 1.97 12.46 -20.05
N GLN A 319 2.32 13.46 -20.86
CA GLN A 319 1.75 13.68 -22.19
C GLN A 319 2.86 14.06 -23.19
N PRO A 320 3.78 13.11 -23.51
CA PRO A 320 4.85 13.36 -24.46
C PRO A 320 4.32 13.93 -25.77
N PHE A 321 5.06 14.88 -26.35
CA PHE A 321 4.75 15.44 -27.64
C PHE A 321 5.15 14.47 -28.77
N ILE A 322 4.18 13.99 -29.54
CA ILE A 322 4.39 12.97 -30.57
C ILE A 322 4.01 13.50 -31.96
N PRO A 323 4.99 13.78 -32.83
CA PRO A 323 4.72 14.11 -34.22
C PRO A 323 4.26 12.87 -34.99
N ILE A 324 3.08 12.95 -35.61
CA ILE A 324 2.48 11.89 -36.40
C ILE A 324 2.57 12.25 -37.88
N GLN A 325 3.27 11.43 -38.67
CA GLN A 325 3.33 11.63 -40.12
C GLN A 325 1.94 11.53 -40.73
N VAL A 326 1.54 12.56 -41.47
CA VAL A 326 0.25 12.63 -42.16
C VAL A 326 0.44 12.75 -43.67
N SER A 327 -0.23 11.86 -44.40
CA SER A 327 -0.36 11.88 -45.86
C SER A 327 -1.72 12.43 -46.27
N HIS A 328 -1.74 13.26 -47.31
CA HIS A 328 -2.98 13.81 -47.88
C HIS A 328 -3.90 12.72 -48.45
N SER A 329 -3.34 11.70 -49.12
CA SER A 329 -4.13 10.60 -49.69
C SER A 329 -4.85 9.80 -48.61
N ASP A 330 -4.15 9.49 -47.53
CA ASP A 330 -4.67 8.65 -46.46
C ASP A 330 -5.69 9.41 -45.62
N TRP A 331 -5.46 10.72 -45.42
CA TRP A 331 -6.45 11.61 -44.80
C TRP A 331 -7.73 11.70 -45.62
N LEU A 332 -7.66 11.87 -46.95
CA LEU A 332 -8.84 11.91 -47.81
C LEU A 332 -9.63 10.60 -47.74
N LYS A 333 -8.93 9.46 -47.76
CA LYS A 333 -9.55 8.15 -47.61
C LYS A 333 -10.25 8.01 -46.25
N TRP A 334 -9.60 8.43 -45.17
CA TRP A 334 -10.17 8.41 -43.83
C TRP A 334 -11.40 9.32 -43.68
N LEU A 335 -11.40 10.49 -44.35
CA LEU A 335 -12.56 11.37 -44.39
C LEU A 335 -13.75 10.72 -45.09
N ASP A 336 -13.53 10.09 -46.24
CA ASP A 336 -14.55 9.39 -47.02
C ASP A 336 -15.18 8.25 -46.21
N GLU A 337 -14.34 7.39 -45.63
CA GLU A 337 -14.77 6.26 -44.78
C GLU A 337 -15.61 6.71 -43.57
N ARG A 338 -15.38 7.93 -43.06
CA ARG A 338 -16.08 8.47 -41.88
C ARG A 338 -17.13 9.53 -42.22
N SER A 339 -17.37 9.79 -43.50
CA SER A 339 -18.29 10.83 -43.98
C SER A 339 -18.03 12.20 -43.31
N ARG A 340 -16.75 12.57 -43.17
CA ARG A 340 -16.32 13.83 -42.54
C ARG A 340 -16.04 14.92 -43.59
N PRO A 341 -16.33 16.20 -43.29
CA PRO A 341 -16.02 17.30 -44.20
C PRO A 341 -14.51 17.59 -44.24
N GLN A 342 -14.03 18.13 -45.36
CA GLN A 342 -12.66 18.62 -45.48
C GLN A 342 -12.50 19.92 -44.69
N HIS A 343 -11.82 19.85 -43.55
CA HIS A 343 -11.55 20.99 -42.67
C HIS A 343 -10.20 20.81 -41.97
N ALA A 344 -9.45 21.88 -41.66
CA ALA A 344 -8.10 21.68 -41.09
C ALA A 344 -8.10 21.00 -39.71
N SER A 345 -9.15 21.15 -38.90
CA SER A 345 -9.27 20.41 -37.63
C SER A 345 -9.25 18.89 -37.83
N THR A 346 -9.76 18.42 -38.98
CA THR A 346 -9.79 16.98 -39.30
C THR A 346 -8.40 16.40 -39.60
N ILE A 347 -7.40 17.25 -39.89
CA ILE A 347 -6.01 16.80 -40.01
C ILE A 347 -5.50 16.36 -38.63
N SER A 348 -5.80 17.13 -37.59
CA SER A 348 -5.47 16.77 -36.20
C SER A 348 -6.28 15.56 -35.73
N GLU A 349 -7.58 15.48 -36.06
CA GLU A 349 -8.40 14.30 -35.76
C GLU A 349 -7.85 13.02 -36.44
N TYR A 350 -7.38 13.14 -37.68
CA TYR A 350 -6.73 12.03 -38.39
C TYR A 350 -5.41 11.64 -37.74
N ALA A 351 -4.56 12.60 -37.37
CA ALA A 351 -3.31 12.33 -36.64
C ALA A 351 -3.59 11.59 -35.32
N ASN A 352 -4.62 11.99 -34.57
CA ASN A 352 -5.07 11.29 -33.37
C ASN A 352 -5.53 9.85 -33.67
N ALA A 353 -6.32 9.65 -34.74
CA ALA A 353 -6.78 8.30 -35.11
C ALA A 353 -5.61 7.37 -35.51
N VAL A 354 -4.60 7.90 -36.21
CA VAL A 354 -3.37 7.16 -36.56
C VAL A 354 -2.56 6.84 -35.29
N PHE A 355 -2.43 7.80 -34.37
CA PHE A 355 -1.78 7.59 -33.09
C PHE A 355 -2.47 6.48 -32.29
N ASP A 356 -3.79 6.58 -32.09
CA ASP A 356 -4.59 5.61 -31.34
C ASP A 356 -4.44 4.19 -31.91
N THR A 357 -4.46 4.07 -33.24
CA THR A 357 -4.29 2.78 -33.93
C THR A 357 -2.91 2.19 -33.64
N ARG A 358 -1.86 3.00 -33.68
CA ARG A 358 -0.48 2.55 -33.43
C ARG A 358 -0.23 2.21 -31.97
N VAL A 359 -0.77 2.98 -31.03
CA VAL A 359 -0.67 2.71 -29.59
C VAL A 359 -1.38 1.41 -29.24
N ARG A 360 -2.60 1.19 -29.74
CA ARG A 360 -3.34 -0.06 -29.51
C ARG A 360 -2.57 -1.26 -30.04
N ALA A 361 -2.02 -1.16 -31.25
CA ALA A 361 -1.19 -2.23 -31.81
C ALA A 361 0.05 -2.54 -30.97
N LEU A 362 0.71 -1.52 -30.39
CA LEU A 362 1.84 -1.73 -29.47
C LEU A 362 1.39 -2.35 -28.14
N MET A 363 0.24 -1.94 -27.63
CA MET A 363 -0.33 -2.45 -26.38
C MET A 363 -0.71 -3.94 -26.52
N ASP A 364 -1.30 -4.33 -27.65
CA ASP A 364 -1.61 -5.74 -27.97
C ASP A 364 -0.36 -6.61 -28.09
N LEU A 365 0.79 -6.00 -28.44
CA LEU A 365 2.09 -6.66 -28.54
C LEU A 365 2.93 -6.57 -27.27
N ALA A 366 2.49 -5.81 -26.27
CA ALA A 366 3.23 -5.61 -25.04
C ALA A 366 3.28 -6.91 -24.22
N LYS A 367 4.43 -7.21 -23.63
CA LYS A 367 4.66 -8.48 -22.93
C LYS A 367 5.31 -8.29 -21.58
N GLU A 368 4.94 -9.19 -20.66
CA GLU A 368 5.64 -9.32 -19.40
C GLU A 368 7.10 -9.69 -19.64
N ARG A 369 8.01 -8.97 -18.97
CA ARG A 369 9.42 -9.29 -18.95
C ARG A 369 9.64 -10.44 -17.97
N THR A 370 9.93 -11.62 -18.51
CA THR A 370 10.26 -12.80 -17.73
C THR A 370 11.76 -13.10 -17.79
N PRO A 371 12.36 -13.76 -16.77
CA PRO A 371 13.79 -14.09 -16.77
C PRO A 371 14.24 -14.95 -17.96
N THR A 372 13.32 -15.75 -18.53
CA THR A 372 13.57 -16.64 -19.67
C THR A 372 13.01 -16.10 -20.99
N GLY A 373 12.46 -14.89 -20.99
CA GLY A 373 11.84 -14.28 -22.15
C GLY A 373 12.87 -13.82 -23.19
N LEU A 374 12.45 -13.77 -24.46
CA LEU A 374 13.25 -13.13 -25.50
C LEU A 374 13.27 -11.62 -25.28
N ILE A 375 14.47 -11.05 -25.11
CA ILE A 375 14.66 -9.62 -24.89
C ILE A 375 15.12 -8.96 -26.21
N PRO A 376 14.34 -8.01 -26.77
CA PRO A 376 14.72 -7.28 -27.97
C PRO A 376 15.93 -6.35 -27.73
N SER A 377 16.65 -6.00 -28.78
CA SER A 377 17.82 -5.10 -28.68
C SER A 377 17.46 -3.66 -28.27
N ARG A 378 16.23 -3.23 -28.54
CA ARG A 378 15.71 -1.93 -28.13
C ARG A 378 14.23 -2.03 -27.80
N TYR A 379 13.85 -1.61 -26.60
CA TYR A 379 12.48 -1.63 -26.11
C TYR A 379 12.21 -0.48 -25.14
N VAL A 380 10.94 -0.20 -24.88
CA VAL A 380 10.51 0.59 -23.72
C VAL A 380 10.15 -0.38 -22.61
N LEU A 381 10.69 -0.16 -21.42
CA LEU A 381 10.36 -0.92 -20.20
C LEU A 381 9.44 -0.07 -19.32
N VAL A 382 8.32 -0.66 -18.93
CA VAL A 382 7.39 -0.12 -17.93
C VAL A 382 7.49 -0.96 -16.66
N THR A 383 7.98 -0.37 -15.58
CA THR A 383 8.06 -1.03 -14.28
C THR A 383 7.05 -0.37 -13.34
N THR A 384 6.09 -1.13 -12.83
CA THR A 384 5.11 -0.65 -11.85
C THR A 384 5.34 -1.28 -10.50
N LYS A 385 5.55 -0.47 -9.46
CA LYS A 385 5.55 -0.90 -8.07
C LYS A 385 4.11 -0.90 -7.58
N GLU A 386 3.58 -2.09 -7.34
CA GLU A 386 2.25 -2.23 -6.75
C GLU A 386 2.35 -2.04 -5.24
N ILE A 387 1.60 -1.07 -4.71
CA ILE A 387 1.69 -0.65 -3.31
C ILE A 387 0.34 -0.85 -2.63
N GLY A 388 0.29 -1.86 -1.75
CA GLY A 388 -0.84 -2.11 -0.88
C GLY A 388 -2.13 -2.52 -1.62
N GLN A 389 -3.26 -2.20 -1.01
CA GLN A 389 -4.62 -2.53 -1.41
C GLN A 389 -5.24 -1.52 -2.38
N ASP A 390 -4.62 -0.36 -2.61
CA ASP A 390 -5.15 0.70 -3.50
C ASP A 390 -4.19 1.03 -4.65
N ARG A 391 -4.69 0.97 -5.88
CA ARG A 391 -3.94 1.23 -7.11
C ARG A 391 -3.56 2.69 -7.27
N ALA A 392 -4.27 3.61 -6.62
CA ALA A 392 -3.92 5.03 -6.61
C ALA A 392 -2.54 5.30 -5.96
N ASN A 393 -2.02 4.34 -5.20
CA ASN A 393 -0.72 4.43 -4.54
C ASN A 393 0.43 3.86 -5.38
N ASP A 394 0.15 3.29 -6.55
CA ASP A 394 1.17 2.69 -7.41
C ASP A 394 2.13 3.73 -7.98
N LEU A 395 3.39 3.33 -8.09
CA LEU A 395 4.45 4.13 -8.69
C LEU A 395 4.99 3.44 -9.93
N SER A 396 4.97 4.14 -11.06
CA SER A 396 5.47 3.59 -12.32
C SER A 396 6.69 4.36 -12.84
N THR A 397 7.64 3.60 -13.39
CA THR A 397 8.85 4.10 -14.04
C THR A 397 8.86 3.62 -15.49
N ILE A 398 9.22 4.51 -16.41
CA ILE A 398 9.31 4.22 -17.84
C ILE A 398 10.73 4.53 -18.30
N ALA A 399 11.37 3.59 -19.00
CA ALA A 399 12.72 3.75 -19.53
C ALA A 399 12.85 3.17 -20.94
N VAL A 400 13.73 3.77 -21.75
CA VAL A 400 14.18 3.18 -23.01
C VAL A 400 15.42 2.36 -22.72
N VAL A 401 15.38 1.08 -23.07
CA VAL A 401 16.49 0.16 -22.86
C VAL A 401 17.11 -0.21 -24.20
N ARG A 402 18.44 -0.20 -24.25
CA ARG A 402 19.23 -0.72 -25.36
C ARG A 402 20.14 -1.83 -24.84
N GLU A 403 19.88 -3.04 -25.30
CA GLU A 403 20.69 -4.22 -24.96
C GLU A 403 21.87 -4.29 -25.92
N SER A 404 23.08 -4.35 -25.37
CA SER A 404 24.29 -4.72 -26.10
C SER A 404 24.74 -6.06 -25.57
N GLY A 405 24.70 -7.13 -26.36
CA GLY A 405 24.81 -8.53 -25.91
C GLY A 405 26.04 -8.97 -25.09
N PHE A 406 26.95 -8.06 -24.72
CA PHE A 406 28.12 -8.31 -23.86
C PHE A 406 28.40 -7.22 -22.81
N VAL A 407 27.66 -6.10 -22.80
CA VAL A 407 27.86 -4.96 -21.89
C VAL A 407 26.51 -4.65 -21.22
N ASP A 408 26.56 -4.17 -19.97
CA ASP A 408 25.40 -3.74 -19.20
C ASP A 408 24.41 -2.95 -20.07
N ALA A 409 23.13 -3.35 -19.99
CA ALA A 409 22.06 -2.71 -20.73
C ALA A 409 22.06 -1.20 -20.44
N HIS A 410 22.03 -0.38 -21.49
CA HIS A 410 21.94 1.06 -21.32
C HIS A 410 20.46 1.45 -21.21
N ALA A 411 20.04 1.83 -20.01
CA ALA A 411 18.69 2.32 -19.74
C ALA A 411 18.70 3.85 -19.58
N ARG A 412 17.91 4.54 -20.40
CA ARG A 412 17.63 5.96 -20.24
C ARG A 412 16.22 6.13 -19.68
N GLN A 413 16.14 6.69 -18.48
CA GLN A 413 14.87 6.96 -17.82
C GLN A 413 14.11 8.09 -18.51
N LEU A 414 12.83 7.85 -18.77
CA LEU A 414 11.89 8.81 -19.35
C LEU A 414 10.95 9.38 -18.29
N LEU A 415 10.48 8.50 -17.40
CA LEU A 415 9.60 8.82 -16.28
C LEU A 415 10.09 8.08 -15.04
N LYS A 416 10.12 8.75 -13.89
CA LYS A 416 10.62 8.19 -12.63
C LYS A 416 9.53 8.24 -11.57
N ASP A 417 9.23 7.09 -10.97
CA ASP A 417 8.36 6.94 -9.80
C ASP A 417 7.10 7.84 -9.87
N ALA A 418 6.45 7.90 -11.04
CA ALA A 418 5.23 8.70 -11.23
C ALA A 418 4.05 7.97 -10.62
N ARG A 419 3.17 8.70 -9.92
CA ARG A 419 1.94 8.16 -9.29
C ARG A 419 0.88 7.81 -10.34
N ILE A 420 1.10 6.71 -11.05
CA ILE A 420 0.18 6.14 -12.04
C ILE A 420 0.20 4.61 -11.94
N PHE A 421 -0.99 4.00 -11.97
CA PHE A 421 -1.13 2.55 -11.96
C PHE A 421 -0.76 1.91 -13.31
N HIS A 422 -0.58 0.59 -13.28
CA HIS A 422 0.04 -0.18 -14.35
C HIS A 422 -0.55 0.07 -15.75
N GLU A 423 -1.86 0.07 -15.92
CA GLU A 423 -2.52 0.18 -17.22
C GLU A 423 -2.36 1.58 -17.81
N HIS A 424 -2.41 2.62 -16.97
CA HIS A 424 -2.07 3.97 -17.41
C HIS A 424 -0.59 4.06 -17.79
N ALA A 425 0.31 3.49 -16.99
CA ALA A 425 1.73 3.45 -17.30
C ALA A 425 2.04 2.68 -18.59
N LEU A 426 1.31 1.60 -18.88
CA LEU A 426 1.47 0.80 -20.09
C LEU A 426 1.04 1.57 -21.34
N ALA A 427 -0.09 2.28 -21.27
CA ALA A 427 -0.56 3.16 -22.34
C ALA A 427 0.46 4.29 -22.61
N LEU A 428 0.98 4.92 -21.55
CA LEU A 428 2.02 5.94 -21.65
C LEU A 428 3.35 5.37 -22.18
N GLY A 429 3.72 4.16 -21.77
CA GLY A 429 4.89 3.44 -22.29
C GLY A 429 4.79 3.17 -23.79
N CYS A 430 3.60 2.84 -24.30
CA CYS A 430 3.34 2.69 -25.73
C CYS A 430 3.48 4.03 -26.48
N ALA A 431 3.00 5.13 -25.89
CA ALA A 431 3.21 6.48 -26.45
C ALA A 431 4.71 6.81 -26.55
N TYR A 432 5.48 6.56 -25.49
CA TYR A 432 6.93 6.72 -25.50
C TYR A 432 7.62 5.80 -26.51
N ALA A 433 7.14 4.57 -26.71
CA ALA A 433 7.70 3.68 -27.71
C ALA A 433 7.56 4.24 -29.13
N LEU A 434 6.43 4.90 -29.45
CA LEU A 434 6.27 5.61 -30.71
C LEU A 434 7.23 6.79 -30.84
N LEU A 435 7.34 7.61 -29.79
CA LEU A 435 8.27 8.75 -29.75
C LEU A 435 9.72 8.30 -30.00
N GLU A 436 10.10 7.19 -29.39
CA GLU A 436 11.46 6.66 -29.45
C GLU A 436 11.70 5.76 -30.65
N SER A 437 10.67 5.45 -31.45
CA SER A 437 10.74 4.48 -32.54
C SER A 437 11.22 3.10 -32.05
N ALA A 438 10.74 2.69 -30.86
CA ALA A 438 10.89 1.35 -30.34
C ALA A 438 9.76 0.46 -30.87
N SER A 439 10.09 -0.76 -31.29
CA SER A 439 9.12 -1.69 -31.89
C SER A 439 8.34 -2.52 -30.86
N CYS A 440 8.68 -2.41 -29.58
CA CYS A 440 8.11 -3.23 -28.52
C CYS A 440 8.14 -2.53 -27.17
N VAL A 441 7.17 -2.89 -26.34
CA VAL A 441 7.04 -2.49 -24.95
C VAL A 441 7.10 -3.76 -24.10
N LEU A 442 8.00 -3.78 -23.12
CA LEU A 442 8.03 -4.80 -22.09
C LEU A 442 7.53 -4.18 -20.79
N TRP A 443 6.90 -4.98 -19.95
CA TRP A 443 6.44 -4.54 -18.65
C TRP A 443 6.78 -5.52 -17.54
N GLU A 444 6.96 -5.01 -16.32
CA GLU A 444 7.17 -5.82 -15.12
C GLU A 444 6.47 -5.17 -13.91
N LYS A 445 6.05 -6.00 -12.97
CA LYS A 445 5.43 -5.55 -11.72
C LYS A 445 6.35 -5.89 -10.55
N ASP A 446 6.73 -4.89 -9.76
CA ASP A 446 7.37 -5.10 -8.47
C ASP A 446 6.29 -5.33 -7.41
N LEU A 447 6.16 -6.59 -7.00
CA LEU A 447 5.15 -7.06 -6.05
C LEU A 447 5.65 -7.07 -4.60
N LYS A 448 6.78 -6.42 -4.29
CA LYS A 448 7.32 -6.39 -2.91
C LYS A 448 6.30 -5.85 -1.90
N TYR A 449 5.48 -4.89 -2.30
CA TYR A 449 4.47 -4.27 -1.43
C TYR A 449 3.03 -4.54 -1.88
N ALA A 450 2.84 -5.44 -2.85
CA ALA A 450 1.54 -5.72 -3.42
C ALA A 450 0.65 -6.52 -2.47
N TRP A 451 -0.66 -6.26 -2.58
CA TRP A 451 -1.70 -7.08 -1.97
C TRP A 451 -1.82 -8.43 -2.71
N THR A 452 -1.23 -9.49 -2.14
CA THR A 452 -1.04 -10.81 -2.79
C THR A 452 -1.70 -11.96 -2.02
#